data_AF-A0A1G6E4Q6-F1
#
_entry.id   AF-A0A1G6E4Q6-F1
#
_cell.length_a   1.000
_cell.length_b   1.000
_cell.length_c   1.000
_cell.angle_alpha   90.00
_cell.angle_beta   90.00
_cell.angle_gamma   90.00
#
_symmetry.space_group_name_H-M   'P 1'
#
loop_
_entity.id
_entity.type
_entity.pdbx_description
1 polymer ?
#
loop_
_entity_poly.entity_id
_entity_poly.type
_entity_poly.pdbx_seq_one_letter_code
_entity_poly.pdbx_strand_id
1 'polypeptide(L)'
;MHLPRHALKAVVLILITLHLTACGTILYPERKGQVSGKIDPGIAALNGIGLLFFLVPGVIAFAVDFSNGTIYLPSSAATDQDDGLRVVKTEGPLTPDQLQAIVSAELGTEVDLSQARVTPETAPDQASIAPRLQQLVTAP
;
A
#
# COMPACT_ATOMS: atom_id res chain seq x y z
N MET A 1 43.30 1.82 -14.18
CA MET A 1 42.59 0.53 -14.05
C MET A 1 41.81 0.28 -15.33
N HIS A 2 42.23 -0.65 -16.18
CA HIS A 2 41.44 -1.08 -17.34
C HIS A 2 40.42 -2.10 -16.88
N LEU A 3 39.16 -1.67 -16.74
CA LEU A 3 38.08 -2.58 -16.40
C LEU A 3 37.83 -3.52 -17.59
N PRO A 4 37.95 -4.84 -17.42
CA PRO A 4 37.82 -5.76 -18.54
C PRO A 4 36.39 -5.69 -19.09
N ARG A 5 36.26 -5.76 -20.42
CA ARG A 5 34.97 -5.70 -21.13
C ARG A 5 33.94 -6.69 -20.61
N HIS A 6 34.40 -7.82 -20.06
CA HIS A 6 33.58 -8.86 -19.44
C HIS A 6 33.02 -8.43 -18.07
N ALA A 7 33.80 -7.71 -17.26
CA ALA A 7 33.33 -7.14 -16.00
C ALA A 7 32.34 -6.01 -16.22
N LEU A 8 32.54 -5.17 -17.25
CA LEU A 8 31.56 -4.15 -17.63
C LEU A 8 30.23 -4.78 -18.03
N LYS A 9 30.24 -5.85 -18.84
CA LYS A 9 29.03 -6.60 -19.22
C LYS A 9 28.34 -7.24 -18.01
N ALA A 10 29.11 -7.81 -17.08
CA ALA A 10 28.57 -8.39 -15.85
C ALA A 10 27.91 -7.32 -14.97
N VAL A 11 28.56 -6.16 -14.79
CA VAL A 11 27.99 -5.03 -14.05
C VAL A 11 26.70 -4.53 -14.72
N VAL A 12 26.69 -4.36 -16.04
CA VAL A 12 25.47 -3.95 -16.77
C VAL A 12 24.36 -4.99 -16.63
N LEU A 13 24.67 -6.29 -16.72
CA LEU A 13 23.69 -7.37 -16.54
C LEU A 13 23.14 -7.41 -15.10
N ILE A 14 24.01 -7.25 -14.09
CA ILE A 14 23.64 -7.16 -12.69
C ILE A 14 22.75 -5.94 -12.45
N LEU A 15 23.11 -4.79 -13.02
CA LEU A 15 22.28 -3.60 -12.95
C LEU A 15 20.92 -3.86 -13.60
N ILE A 16 20.85 -4.35 -14.84
CA ILE A 16 19.57 -4.64 -15.53
C ILE A 16 18.70 -5.62 -14.72
N THR A 17 19.29 -6.68 -14.18
CA THR A 17 18.56 -7.66 -13.35
C THR A 17 18.13 -7.10 -12.00
N LEU A 18 18.91 -6.20 -11.39
CA LEU A 18 18.47 -5.44 -10.21
C LEU A 18 17.30 -4.49 -10.54
N HIS A 19 17.31 -3.81 -11.70
CA HIS A 19 16.19 -2.97 -12.12
C HIS A 19 14.90 -3.78 -12.33
N LEU A 20 15.01 -5.06 -12.72
CA LEU A 20 13.86 -5.96 -12.90
C LEU A 20 13.36 -6.58 -11.59
N THR A 21 14.22 -6.71 -10.57
CA THR A 21 13.89 -7.35 -9.28
C THR A 21 13.58 -6.37 -8.14
N ALA A 22 13.99 -5.11 -8.26
CA ALA A 22 13.72 -4.03 -7.30
C ALA A 22 12.35 -3.36 -7.47
N CYS A 23 11.41 -4.04 -8.14
CA CYS A 23 10.06 -3.55 -8.30
C CYS A 23 9.16 -4.41 -7.42
N GLY A 24 8.91 -4.03 -6.16
CA GLY A 24 7.72 -4.54 -5.46
C GLY A 24 6.46 -4.33 -6.31
N THR A 25 6.51 -3.37 -7.22
CA THR A 25 5.61 -3.13 -8.37
C THR A 25 5.45 -4.28 -9.37
N ILE A 26 6.47 -5.10 -9.63
CA ILE A 26 6.42 -6.29 -10.50
C ILE A 26 6.01 -7.51 -9.68
N LEU A 27 6.57 -7.69 -8.48
CA LEU A 27 6.24 -8.83 -7.62
C LEU A 27 4.81 -8.77 -7.09
N TYR A 28 4.33 -7.56 -6.77
CA TYR A 28 3.05 -7.30 -6.15
C TYR A 28 2.39 -6.04 -6.74
N PRO A 29 2.03 -6.04 -8.03
CA PRO A 29 1.39 -4.89 -8.69
C PRO A 29 0.09 -4.45 -8.01
N GLU A 30 -0.60 -5.36 -7.32
CA GLU A 30 -1.83 -5.12 -6.59
C GLU A 30 -1.67 -4.24 -5.34
N ARG A 31 -0.42 -4.01 -4.89
CA ARG A 31 -0.10 -3.15 -3.73
C ARG A 31 0.20 -1.71 -4.14
N LYS A 32 0.10 -1.40 -5.44
CA LYS A 32 0.30 -0.06 -5.96
C LYS A 32 -0.77 0.91 -5.46
N GLY A 33 -0.35 2.09 -5.02
CA GLY A 33 -1.24 3.12 -4.51
C GLY A 33 -1.53 3.02 -3.00
N GLN A 34 -0.82 2.14 -2.28
CA GLN A 34 -0.84 2.17 -0.82
C GLN A 34 0.00 3.36 -0.31
N VAL A 35 -0.64 4.33 0.35
CA VAL A 35 0.03 5.54 0.88
C VAL A 35 0.70 5.34 2.22
N SER A 36 0.32 4.30 2.96
CA SER A 36 0.83 4.02 4.30
C SER A 36 0.58 2.55 4.66
N GLY A 37 1.05 2.16 5.83
CA GLY A 37 0.80 0.86 6.44
C GLY A 37 2.07 0.17 6.92
N LYS A 38 1.90 -1.05 7.42
CA LYS A 38 2.99 -1.83 8.00
C LYS A 38 3.97 -2.23 6.93
N ILE A 39 5.26 -1.95 7.14
CA ILE A 39 6.32 -2.31 6.20
C ILE A 39 6.40 -3.83 6.04
N ASP A 40 6.48 -4.29 4.80
CA ASP A 40 6.78 -5.68 4.43
C ASP A 40 8.26 -5.97 4.69
N PRO A 41 8.59 -6.81 5.69
CA PRO A 41 9.98 -7.09 6.04
C PRO A 41 10.75 -7.78 4.91
N GLY A 42 10.09 -8.52 4.02
CA GLY A 42 10.73 -9.18 2.87
C GLY A 42 11.20 -8.16 1.84
N ILE A 43 10.33 -7.21 1.48
CA ILE A 43 10.67 -6.13 0.54
C ILE A 43 11.73 -5.20 1.14
N ALA A 44 11.57 -4.83 2.41
CA ALA A 44 12.55 -3.98 3.10
C ALA A 44 13.93 -4.65 3.22
N ALA A 45 13.99 -5.97 3.48
CA ALA A 45 15.24 -6.71 3.51
C ALA A 45 15.90 -6.77 2.12
N LEU A 46 15.14 -7.01 1.06
CA LEU A 46 15.64 -7.02 -0.31
C LEU A 46 16.27 -5.67 -0.69
N ASN A 47 15.54 -4.57 -0.41
CA ASN A 47 16.04 -3.22 -0.64
C ASN A 47 17.25 -2.90 0.25
N GLY A 48 17.25 -3.37 1.50
CA GLY A 48 18.38 -3.25 2.43
C GLY A 48 19.64 -3.97 1.97
N ILE A 49 19.51 -5.18 1.40
CA ILE A 49 20.64 -5.90 0.77
C ILE A 49 21.17 -5.11 -0.42
N GLY A 50 20.27 -4.58 -1.26
CA GLY A 50 20.63 -3.70 -2.37
C GLY A 50 21.40 -2.46 -1.88
N LEU A 51 20.94 -1.83 -0.81
CA LEU A 51 21.57 -0.66 -0.19
C LEU A 51 22.96 -0.98 0.40
N LEU A 52 23.12 -2.15 1.02
CA LEU A 52 24.36 -2.58 1.65
C LEU A 52 25.50 -2.80 0.65
N PHE A 53 25.21 -3.45 -0.49
CA PHE A 53 26.22 -3.77 -1.51
C PHE A 53 26.31 -2.73 -2.62
N PHE A 54 25.24 -1.97 -2.88
CA PHE A 54 25.15 -0.98 -3.94
C PHE A 54 24.30 0.23 -3.51
N LEU A 55 24.95 1.21 -2.87
CA LEU A 55 24.27 2.37 -2.27
C LEU A 55 23.26 3.05 -3.21
N VAL A 56 23.68 3.48 -4.40
CA VAL A 56 22.82 4.22 -5.34
C VAL A 56 21.61 3.38 -5.79
N PRO A 57 21.79 2.13 -6.30
CA PRO A 57 20.67 1.26 -6.61
C PRO A 57 19.73 0.98 -5.43
N GLY A 58 20.26 0.76 -4.22
CA GLY A 58 19.45 0.47 -3.04
C GLY A 58 18.58 1.64 -2.58
N VAL A 59 19.10 2.86 -2.61
CA VAL A 59 18.30 4.07 -2.31
C VAL A 59 17.18 4.23 -3.33
N ILE A 60 17.45 4.00 -4.62
CA ILE A 60 16.44 4.08 -5.68
C ILE A 60 15.33 3.04 -5.45
N ALA A 61 15.68 1.80 -5.10
CA ALA A 61 14.72 0.74 -4.81
C ALA A 61 13.76 1.12 -3.66
N PHE A 62 14.30 1.64 -2.55
CA PHE A 62 13.48 2.19 -1.47
C PHE A 62 12.57 3.32 -1.96
N ALA A 63 13.11 4.29 -2.70
CA ALA A 63 12.33 5.43 -3.18
C ALA A 63 11.14 4.99 -4.06
N VAL A 64 11.35 4.04 -4.98
CA VAL A 64 10.31 3.53 -5.87
C VAL A 64 9.27 2.70 -5.11
N ASP A 65 9.67 1.83 -4.18
CA ASP A 65 8.71 1.02 -3.42
C ASP A 65 7.92 1.86 -2.40
N PHE A 66 8.51 2.91 -1.83
CA PHE A 66 7.77 3.90 -1.03
C PHE A 66 6.82 4.74 -1.89
N SER A 67 7.27 5.24 -3.05
CA SER A 67 6.43 6.08 -3.92
C SER A 67 5.25 5.30 -4.50
N ASN A 68 5.45 4.02 -4.79
CA ASN A 68 4.42 3.17 -5.36
C ASN A 68 3.57 2.47 -4.29
N GLY A 69 4.01 2.47 -3.02
CA GLY A 69 3.32 1.81 -1.92
C GLY A 69 3.61 0.31 -1.79
N THR A 70 4.49 -0.24 -2.61
CA THR A 70 4.77 -1.68 -2.68
C THR A 70 5.67 -2.20 -1.57
N ILE A 71 6.22 -1.29 -0.76
CA ILE A 71 6.92 -1.63 0.49
C ILE A 71 5.96 -1.99 1.63
N TYR A 72 4.66 -1.68 1.53
CA TYR A 72 3.69 -1.88 2.62
C TYR A 72 2.92 -3.20 2.47
N LEU A 73 2.63 -3.89 3.58
CA LEU A 73 1.73 -5.04 3.70
C LEU A 73 0.37 -4.79 3.02
N PRO A 74 -0.19 -5.76 2.27
CA PRO A 74 -1.48 -5.56 1.62
C PRO A 74 -2.56 -5.29 2.68
N SER A 75 -3.43 -4.31 2.41
CA SER A 75 -4.48 -3.86 3.34
C SER A 75 -3.99 -3.26 4.67
N SER A 76 -2.69 -2.97 4.82
CA SER A 76 -2.16 -2.32 6.02
C SER A 76 -2.35 -0.78 6.04
N ALA A 77 -2.77 -0.20 4.91
CA ALA A 77 -2.94 1.25 4.76
C ALA A 77 -3.99 1.88 5.68
N ALA A 78 -4.89 1.07 6.22
CA ALA A 78 -5.93 1.50 7.16
C ALA A 78 -5.66 1.05 8.61
N THR A 79 -4.56 0.33 8.88
CA THR A 79 -4.34 -0.32 10.18
C THR A 79 -3.32 0.39 11.07
N ASP A 80 -2.55 1.34 10.53
CA ASP A 80 -1.47 2.02 11.28
C ASP A 80 -1.79 3.47 11.69
N GLN A 81 -2.95 4.01 11.32
CA GLN A 81 -3.48 5.18 12.02
C GLN A 81 -4.43 4.68 13.10
N ASP A 82 -4.00 4.82 14.35
CA ASP A 82 -4.79 4.70 15.57
C ASP A 82 -5.87 5.81 15.62
N ASP A 83 -6.68 5.89 14.56
CA ASP A 83 -7.71 6.91 14.34
C ASP A 83 -9.12 6.28 14.44
N GLY A 84 -9.21 5.04 14.95
CA GLY A 84 -10.47 4.30 15.14
C GLY A 84 -11.15 3.85 13.85
N LEU A 85 -10.51 4.02 12.68
CA LEU A 85 -11.12 3.69 11.39
C LEU A 85 -10.85 2.22 11.01
N ARG A 86 -11.91 1.46 10.74
CA ARG A 86 -11.82 0.07 10.27
C ARG A 86 -12.41 -0.09 8.88
N VAL A 87 -11.62 -0.64 7.96
CA VAL A 87 -12.02 -0.89 6.57
C VAL A 87 -12.47 -2.34 6.41
N VAL A 88 -13.71 -2.52 5.95
CA VAL A 88 -14.31 -3.82 5.63
C VAL A 88 -14.50 -3.93 4.13
N LYS A 89 -13.96 -4.99 3.53
CA LYS A 89 -14.12 -5.27 2.09
C LYS A 89 -15.38 -6.10 1.88
N THR A 90 -16.21 -5.70 0.93
CA THR A 90 -17.45 -6.39 0.57
C THR A 90 -17.51 -6.62 -0.92
N GLU A 91 -18.13 -7.72 -1.36
CA GLU A 91 -18.30 -8.01 -2.78
C GLU A 91 -19.61 -7.41 -3.29
N GLY A 92 -19.51 -6.53 -4.29
CA GLY A 92 -20.67 -5.94 -4.96
C GLY A 92 -21.36 -4.78 -4.24
N PRO A 93 -22.46 -4.27 -4.82
CA PRO A 93 -23.24 -3.19 -4.23
C PRO A 93 -23.90 -3.64 -2.92
N LEU A 94 -23.73 -2.85 -1.86
CA LEU A 94 -24.35 -3.12 -0.56
C LEU A 94 -25.78 -2.59 -0.50
N THR A 95 -26.71 -3.41 -0.02
CA THR A 95 -28.03 -2.93 0.39
C THR A 95 -27.98 -2.31 1.79
N PRO A 96 -28.95 -1.45 2.17
CA PRO A 96 -29.00 -0.87 3.52
C PRO A 96 -28.99 -1.94 4.62
N ASP A 97 -29.75 -3.03 4.43
CA ASP A 97 -29.84 -4.13 5.40
C ASP A 97 -28.50 -4.87 5.55
N GLN A 98 -27.78 -5.08 4.44
CA GLN A 98 -26.45 -5.68 4.46
C GLN A 98 -25.44 -4.78 5.17
N LEU A 99 -25.51 -3.47 4.94
CA LEU A 99 -24.65 -2.49 5.60
C LEU A 99 -24.85 -2.54 7.13
N GLN A 100 -26.11 -2.58 7.58
CA GLN A 100 -26.45 -2.68 8.99
C GLN A 100 -25.95 -3.97 9.63
N ALA A 101 -26.12 -5.10 8.94
CA ALA A 101 -25.64 -6.39 9.41
C ALA A 101 -24.10 -6.41 9.58
N ILE A 102 -23.37 -5.86 8.61
CA ILE A 102 -21.90 -5.79 8.64
C ILE A 102 -21.44 -4.88 9.78
N VAL A 103 -22.00 -3.66 9.89
CA VAL A 103 -21.63 -2.71 10.96
C VAL A 103 -21.91 -3.29 12.34
N SER A 104 -23.07 -3.93 12.52
CA SER A 104 -23.45 -4.53 13.80
C SER A 104 -22.55 -5.73 14.15
N ALA A 105 -22.20 -6.56 13.17
CA ALA A 105 -21.29 -7.68 13.36
C ALA A 105 -19.89 -7.21 13.77
N GLU A 106 -19.39 -6.14 13.14
CA GLU A 106 -18.05 -5.63 13.38
C GLU A 106 -17.92 -4.83 14.67
N LEU A 107 -19.01 -4.25 15.17
CA LEU A 107 -19.08 -3.57 16.47
C LEU A 107 -19.50 -4.50 17.62
N GLY A 108 -20.03 -5.68 17.31
CA GLY A 108 -20.55 -6.62 18.32
C GLY A 108 -21.77 -6.09 19.07
N THR A 109 -22.50 -5.13 18.50
CA THR A 109 -23.71 -4.52 19.07
C THR A 109 -24.67 -4.19 17.94
N GLU A 110 -25.96 -4.33 18.18
CA GLU A 110 -26.99 -3.98 17.21
C GLU A 110 -27.00 -2.45 17.00
N VAL A 111 -26.74 -2.01 15.77
CA VAL A 111 -26.75 -0.59 15.40
C VAL A 111 -27.94 -0.32 14.51
N ASP A 112 -28.76 0.67 14.86
CA ASP A 112 -29.82 1.16 13.99
C ASP A 112 -29.27 2.23 13.04
N LEU A 113 -29.17 1.88 11.76
CA LEU A 113 -28.72 2.80 10.70
C LEU A 113 -29.88 3.59 10.08
N SER A 114 -31.13 3.45 10.54
CA SER A 114 -32.28 4.18 10.00
C SER A 114 -32.16 5.69 10.11
N GLN A 115 -31.47 6.18 11.14
CA GLN A 115 -31.17 7.60 11.38
C GLN A 115 -29.78 8.00 10.86
N ALA A 116 -29.00 7.05 10.32
CA ALA A 116 -27.65 7.31 9.86
C ALA A 116 -27.65 7.96 8.48
N ARG A 117 -26.77 8.93 8.27
CA ARG A 117 -26.51 9.49 6.94
C ARG A 117 -25.52 8.60 6.21
N VAL A 118 -25.99 7.88 5.20
CA VAL A 118 -25.13 7.10 4.30
C VAL A 118 -24.79 7.94 3.07
N THR A 119 -23.51 8.19 2.83
CA THR A 119 -23.03 8.90 1.64
C THR A 119 -22.12 7.99 0.83
N PRO A 120 -22.47 7.68 -0.43
CA PRO A 120 -21.57 6.95 -1.32
C PRO A 120 -20.43 7.87 -1.75
N GLU A 121 -19.20 7.47 -1.48
CA GLU A 121 -17.99 8.18 -1.92
C GLU A 121 -17.21 7.31 -2.90
N THR A 122 -16.76 7.95 -3.98
CA THR A 122 -15.91 7.31 -4.98
C THR A 122 -14.54 7.95 -4.90
N ALA A 123 -13.52 7.14 -4.64
CA ALA A 123 -12.12 7.56 -4.69
C ALA A 123 -11.47 7.04 -5.98
N PRO A 124 -10.65 7.86 -6.66
CA PRO A 124 -9.93 7.41 -7.86
C PRO A 124 -8.96 6.27 -7.57
N ASP A 125 -8.41 6.20 -6.36
CA ASP A 125 -7.50 5.16 -5.89
C ASP A 125 -7.60 4.99 -4.36
N GLN A 126 -6.95 3.97 -3.80
CA GLN A 126 -6.92 3.76 -2.35
C GLN A 126 -6.16 4.88 -1.61
N ALA A 127 -5.17 5.48 -2.27
CA ALA A 127 -4.35 6.57 -1.74
C ALA A 127 -5.18 7.81 -1.34
N SER A 128 -6.21 8.10 -2.13
CA SER A 128 -7.08 9.26 -1.95
C SER A 128 -8.20 9.05 -0.93
N ILE A 129 -8.43 7.82 -0.44
CA ILE A 129 -9.50 7.54 0.54
C ILE A 129 -9.21 8.22 1.88
N ALA A 130 -7.99 8.10 2.42
CA ALA A 130 -7.65 8.65 3.73
C ALA A 130 -7.86 10.18 3.83
N PRO A 131 -7.32 11.02 2.93
CA PRO A 131 -7.57 12.47 3.00
C PRO A 131 -9.05 12.82 2.78
N ARG A 132 -9.79 12.02 2.01
CA ARG A 132 -11.23 12.21 1.79
C ARG A 132 -12.03 11.96 3.06
N LEU A 133 -11.72 10.88 3.79
CA LEU A 133 -12.37 10.56 5.06
C LEU A 133 -12.10 11.63 6.13
N GLN A 134 -10.87 12.14 6.20
CA GLN A 134 -10.54 13.24 7.13
C GLN A 134 -11.36 14.51 6.82
N GLN A 135 -11.59 14.83 5.54
CA GLN A 135 -12.46 15.94 5.15
C GLN A 135 -13.91 15.73 5.61
N LEU A 136 -14.41 14.49 5.56
CA LEU A 136 -15.78 14.16 5.97
C LEU A 136 -15.97 14.17 7.48
N VAL A 137 -14.97 13.72 8.24
CA VAL A 137 -15.00 13.76 9.72
C VAL A 137 -14.97 15.21 10.23
N THR A 138 -14.31 16.11 9.50
CA THR A 138 -14.14 17.52 9.91
C THR A 138 -15.24 18.45 9.34
N ALA A 139 -16.08 17.97 8.44
CA ALA A 139 -17.19 18.74 7.89
C ALA A 139 -18.32 18.87 8.92
N PRO A 140 -18.89 20.09 9.11
CA PRO A 140 -19.96 20.33 10.09
C PRO A 140 -21.30 19.68 9.71
#